data_AF-A0A1G3PTV1-F1
#
_entry.id   AF-A0A1G3PTV1-F1
#
_cell.length_a   1.000
_cell.length_b   1.000
_cell.length_c   1.000
_cell.angle_alpha   90.00
_cell.angle_beta   90.00
_cell.angle_gamma   90.00
#
_symmetry.space_group_name_H-M   'P 1'
#
loop_
_entity.id
_entity.type
_entity.pdbx_description
1 polymer ?
#
loop_
_entity_poly.entity_id
_entity_poly.type
_entity_poly.pdbx_seq_one_letter_code
_entity_poly.pdbx_strand_id
1 'polypeptide(L)'
;MEFLIPEKGKGQPAALKIPSLNITATPLRFLYILGDNPLPVAYQGIEVLVPAPQAFVLQKLLILSSRTNKDKYNKDLDSIMSISKFIILDPELQRVFIYMFNSLPKTTRKTILRVLIEIDFPFREFVQHLRQQL
;
A
#
# COMPACT_ATOMS: atom_id res chain seq x y z
N MET A 1 -19.77 5.55 11.02
CA MET A 1 -19.12 5.69 9.71
C MET A 1 -17.91 6.58 9.90
N GLU A 2 -16.74 6.20 9.37
CA GLU A 2 -15.50 6.98 9.46
C GLU A 2 -15.13 7.48 8.05
N PHE A 3 -14.74 8.75 7.94
CA PHE A 3 -14.30 9.36 6.68
C PHE A 3 -12.79 9.52 6.72
N LEU A 4 -12.11 9.10 5.65
CA LEU A 4 -10.65 9.10 5.60
C LEU A 4 -10.16 10.04 4.50
N ILE A 5 -9.05 10.72 4.76
CA ILE A 5 -8.33 11.53 3.77
C ILE A 5 -6.84 11.19 3.78
N PRO A 6 -6.13 11.33 2.66
CA PRO A 6 -4.69 11.08 2.66
C PRO A 6 -3.93 12.07 3.54
N GLU A 7 -3.10 11.56 4.46
CA GLU A 7 -2.13 12.40 5.18
C GLU A 7 -1.02 12.83 4.19
N LYS A 8 -0.87 14.15 3.96
CA LYS A 8 0.18 14.75 3.12
C LYS A 8 1.09 15.64 3.98
N GLY A 9 2.31 15.17 4.22
CA GLY A 9 3.34 15.91 4.97
C GLY A 9 3.17 15.85 6.49
N LYS A 10 4.13 16.43 7.22
CA LYS A 10 4.09 16.54 8.69
C LYS A 10 3.29 17.78 9.09
N GLY A 11 2.45 17.66 10.13
CA GLY A 11 1.76 18.80 10.75
C GLY A 11 0.28 18.97 10.38
N GLN A 12 -0.36 17.98 9.74
CA GLN A 12 -1.80 18.03 9.54
C GLN A 12 -2.56 17.82 10.87
N PRO A 13 -3.73 18.46 11.05
CA PRO A 13 -4.59 18.24 12.20
C PRO A 13 -5.01 16.77 12.29
N ALA A 14 -5.17 16.25 13.51
CA ALA A 14 -5.63 14.87 13.73
C ALA A 14 -7.01 14.56 13.11
N ALA A 15 -7.81 15.59 12.84
CA ALA A 15 -9.08 15.50 12.14
C ALA A 15 -9.36 16.80 11.37
N LEU A 16 -9.87 16.68 10.15
CA LEU A 16 -10.25 17.80 9.31
C LEU A 16 -11.78 17.85 9.17
N LYS A 17 -12.38 18.98 9.54
CA LYS A 17 -13.80 19.23 9.28
C LYS A 17 -13.98 19.61 7.82
N ILE A 18 -15.00 19.05 7.16
CA ILE A 18 -15.43 19.41 5.81
C ILE A 18 -16.83 20.01 5.95
N PRO A 19 -16.95 21.34 6.19
CA PRO A 19 -18.21 21.97 6.60
C PRO A 19 -19.33 21.79 5.57
N SER A 20 -18.99 21.81 4.28
CA SER A 20 -19.94 21.64 3.18
C SER A 20 -20.68 20.29 3.19
N LEU A 21 -20.08 19.27 3.80
CA LEU A 21 -20.64 17.93 3.92
C LEU A 21 -21.07 17.60 5.36
N ASN A 22 -20.86 18.53 6.31
CA ASN A 22 -21.07 18.31 7.75
C ASN A 22 -20.39 17.02 8.28
N ILE A 23 -19.19 16.70 7.75
CA ILE A 23 -18.41 15.52 8.15
C ILE A 23 -17.06 15.92 8.75
N THR A 24 -16.51 15.00 9.54
CA THR A 24 -15.13 15.06 10.04
C THR A 24 -14.35 13.90 9.44
N ALA A 25 -13.21 14.18 8.80
CA ALA A 25 -12.36 13.19 8.18
C ALA A 25 -11.02 13.04 8.92
N THR A 26 -10.60 11.79 9.10
CA THR A 26 -9.34 11.42 9.74
C THR A 26 -8.25 11.27 8.68
N PRO A 27 -7.10 11.96 8.80
CA PRO A 27 -5.96 11.70 7.95
C PRO A 27 -5.40 10.29 8.15
N LEU A 28 -5.11 9.60 7.05
CA LEU A 28 -4.51 8.27 7.07
C LEU A 28 -3.23 8.21 6.24
N ARG A 29 -2.17 7.69 6.85
CA ARG A 29 -0.87 7.48 6.21
C ARG A 29 -0.96 6.57 5.02
N PHE A 30 -0.21 6.92 3.98
CA PHE A 30 -0.04 6.12 2.76
C PHE A 30 -1.34 5.85 1.99
N LEU A 31 -2.46 6.48 2.37
CA LEU A 31 -3.73 6.32 1.67
C LEU A 31 -3.66 6.82 0.22
N TYR A 32 -2.78 7.78 -0.07
CA TYR A 32 -2.55 8.27 -1.43
C TYR A 32 -2.07 7.18 -2.39
N ILE A 33 -1.41 6.12 -1.89
CA ILE A 33 -0.92 5.01 -2.72
C ILE A 33 -2.11 4.23 -3.31
N LEU A 34 -3.19 4.06 -2.54
CA LEU A 34 -4.36 3.28 -2.97
C LEU A 34 -5.19 3.98 -4.06
N GLY A 35 -5.09 5.30 -4.15
CA GLY A 35 -5.80 6.08 -5.16
C GLY A 35 -5.09 6.12 -6.52
N ASP A 36 -3.88 5.55 -6.61
CA ASP A 36 -3.12 5.50 -7.85
C ASP A 36 -3.55 4.28 -8.69
N ASN A 37 -3.99 4.54 -9.92
CA ASN A 37 -4.47 3.53 -10.89
C ASN A 37 -5.48 2.51 -10.32
N PRO A 38 -6.65 2.94 -9.80
CA PRO A 38 -7.67 2.02 -9.33
C PRO A 38 -8.23 1.17 -10.49
N LEU A 39 -8.59 -0.07 -10.18
CA LEU A 39 -9.16 -1.03 -11.12
C LEU A 39 -10.69 -1.11 -10.94
N PRO A 40 -11.48 -1.06 -12.02
CA PRO A 40 -12.90 -1.34 -11.95
C PRO A 40 -13.14 -2.85 -11.80
N VAL A 41 -14.02 -3.21 -10.87
CA VAL A 41 -14.45 -4.59 -10.64
C VAL A 41 -15.97 -4.61 -10.50
N ALA A 42 -16.63 -5.54 -11.18
CA ALA A 42 -18.06 -5.77 -11.01
C ALA A 42 -18.30 -6.65 -9.77
N TYR A 43 -19.06 -6.14 -8.81
CA TYR A 43 -19.48 -6.89 -7.62
C TYR A 43 -20.99 -6.73 -7.44
N GLN A 44 -21.73 -7.84 -7.49
CA GLN A 44 -23.20 -7.86 -7.35
C GLN A 44 -23.94 -6.88 -8.29
N GLY A 45 -23.45 -6.74 -9.53
CA GLY A 45 -24.03 -5.84 -10.53
C GLY A 45 -23.66 -4.36 -10.36
N ILE A 46 -22.79 -4.03 -9.40
CA ILE A 46 -22.27 -2.69 -9.16
C ILE A 46 -20.80 -2.66 -9.56
N GLU A 47 -20.41 -1.66 -10.36
CA GLU A 47 -18.99 -1.40 -10.62
C GLU A 47 -18.37 -0.66 -9.43
N VAL A 48 -17.34 -1.26 -8.84
CA VAL A 48 -16.58 -0.68 -7.73
C VAL A 48 -15.13 -0.49 -8.15
N LEU A 49 -14.57 0.66 -7.78
CA LEU A 49 -13.14 0.91 -7.94
C LEU A 49 -12.39 0.35 -6.75
N VAL A 50 -11.44 -0.55 -7.01
CA VAL A 50 -10.56 -1.12 -5.99
C VAL A 50 -9.12 -0.72 -6.28
N PRO A 51 -8.25 -0.63 -5.25
CA PRO A 51 -6.84 -0.39 -5.49
C PRO A 51 -6.22 -1.49 -6.35
N ALA A 52 -5.31 -1.13 -7.25
CA ALA A 52 -4.50 -2.12 -7.94
C ALA A 52 -3.75 -3.01 -6.92
N PRO A 53 -3.54 -4.31 -7.21
CA PRO A 53 -2.82 -5.22 -6.30
C PRO A 53 -1.46 -4.67 -5.85
N GLN A 54 -0.74 -4.02 -6.76
CA GLN A 54 0.57 -3.41 -6.51
C GLN A 54 0.48 -2.27 -5.49
N ALA A 55 -0.50 -1.37 -5.68
CA ALA A 55 -0.78 -0.28 -4.75
C ALA A 55 -1.11 -0.81 -3.35
N PHE A 56 -1.96 -1.85 -3.30
CA PHE A 56 -2.35 -2.49 -2.05
C PHE A 56 -1.14 -3.08 -1.31
N VAL A 57 -0.29 -3.85 -1.99
CA VAL A 57 0.90 -4.46 -1.38
C VAL A 57 1.90 -3.40 -0.92
N LEU A 58 2.19 -2.37 -1.73
CA LEU A 58 3.09 -1.28 -1.36
C LEU A 58 2.60 -0.55 -0.10
N GLN A 59 1.30 -0.25 -0.03
CA GLN A 59 0.71 0.37 1.16
C GLN A 59 0.81 -0.56 2.38
N LYS A 60 0.49 -1.84 2.22
CA LYS A 60 0.51 -2.82 3.33
C LYS A 60 1.92 -3.02 3.88
N LEU A 61 2.95 -3.07 3.05
CA LEU A 61 4.34 -3.15 3.49
C LEU A 61 4.73 -1.95 4.37
N LEU A 62 4.27 -0.75 4.03
CA LEU A 62 4.52 0.45 4.83
C LEU A 62 3.75 0.43 6.16
N ILE A 63 2.50 0.01 6.14
CA ILE A 63 1.68 -0.13 7.37
C ILE A 63 2.29 -1.17 8.30
N LEU A 64 2.71 -2.32 7.76
CA LEU A 64 3.29 -3.43 8.51
C LEU A 64 4.51 -2.98 9.34
N SER A 65 5.33 -2.07 8.80
CA SER A 65 6.51 -1.50 9.47
C SER A 65 6.22 -0.77 10.80
N SER A 66 4.96 -0.42 11.05
CA SER A 66 4.51 0.34 12.22
C SER A 66 3.47 -0.40 13.05
N ARG A 67 3.14 -1.65 12.70
CA ARG A 67 2.06 -2.40 13.34
C ARG A 67 2.56 -3.10 14.60
N THR A 68 1.97 -2.76 15.75
CA THR A 68 2.31 -3.37 17.05
C THR A 68 1.36 -4.51 17.44
N ASN A 69 0.12 -4.49 16.96
CA ASN A 69 -0.87 -5.53 17.23
C ASN A 69 -0.57 -6.78 16.38
N LYS A 70 -0.28 -7.89 17.06
CA LYS A 70 0.14 -9.17 16.43
C LYS A 70 -0.91 -9.76 15.50
N ASP A 71 -2.19 -9.77 15.87
CA ASP A 71 -3.24 -10.35 15.03
C ASP A 71 -3.42 -9.58 13.73
N LYS A 72 -3.38 -8.25 13.81
CA LYS A 72 -3.43 -7.38 12.62
C LYS A 72 -2.16 -7.54 11.78
N TYR A 73 -1.00 -7.65 12.43
CA TYR A 73 0.27 -7.89 11.76
C TYR A 73 0.23 -9.19 10.93
N ASN A 74 -0.19 -10.31 11.53
CA ASN A 74 -0.26 -11.60 10.85
C ASN A 74 -1.22 -11.56 9.65
N LYS A 75 -2.41 -10.97 9.82
CA LYS A 75 -3.38 -10.80 8.71
C LYS A 75 -2.83 -9.96 7.56
N ASP A 76 -2.11 -8.89 7.89
CA ASP A 76 -1.46 -8.04 6.89
C ASP A 76 -0.35 -8.82 6.17
N LEU A 77 0.45 -9.59 6.91
CA LEU A 77 1.51 -10.45 6.37
C LEU A 77 0.96 -11.50 5.41
N ASP A 78 -0.09 -12.22 5.79
CA ASP A 78 -0.75 -13.22 4.94
C ASP A 78 -1.26 -12.60 3.64
N SER A 79 -1.88 -11.42 3.74
CA SER A 79 -2.38 -10.67 2.58
C SER A 79 -1.24 -10.23 1.66
N ILE A 80 -0.13 -9.73 2.22
CA ILE A 80 1.07 -9.35 1.47
C ILE A 80 1.62 -10.58 0.75
N MET A 81 1.81 -11.71 1.43
CA MET A 81 2.39 -12.91 0.83
C MET A 81 1.54 -13.46 -0.30
N SER A 82 0.22 -13.56 -0.08
CA SER A 82 -0.73 -14.08 -1.07
C SER A 82 -0.78 -13.23 -2.34
N ILE A 83 -0.95 -11.92 -2.19
CA ILE A 83 -1.11 -11.01 -3.33
C ILE A 83 0.23 -10.79 -4.04
N SER A 84 1.34 -10.71 -3.31
CA SER A 84 2.65 -10.51 -3.93
C SER A 84 3.07 -11.70 -4.78
N LYS A 85 2.69 -12.93 -4.41
CA LYS A 85 2.91 -14.10 -5.26
C LYS A 85 2.23 -13.94 -6.62
N PHE A 86 0.99 -13.46 -6.65
CA PHE A 86 0.27 -13.19 -7.90
C PHE A 86 0.96 -12.10 -8.74
N ILE A 87 1.40 -11.02 -8.10
CA ILE A 87 2.09 -9.92 -8.78
C ILE A 87 3.43 -10.36 -9.37
N ILE A 88 4.22 -11.15 -8.64
CA ILE A 88 5.59 -11.49 -9.04
C ILE A 88 5.63 -12.57 -10.13
N LEU A 89 4.62 -13.44 -10.18
CA LEU A 89 4.52 -14.49 -11.20
C LEU A 89 3.99 -13.97 -12.55
N ASP A 90 3.42 -12.77 -12.59
CA ASP A 90 2.95 -12.11 -13.80
C ASP A 90 3.92 -10.96 -14.19
N PRO A 91 4.63 -11.05 -15.33
CA PRO A 91 5.60 -10.03 -15.74
C PRO A 91 5.02 -8.62 -15.88
N GLU A 92 3.77 -8.50 -16.33
CA GLU A 92 3.12 -7.19 -16.50
C GLU A 92 2.76 -6.58 -15.16
N LEU A 93 2.20 -7.38 -14.25
CA LEU A 93 1.90 -6.91 -12.90
C LEU A 93 3.18 -6.56 -12.14
N GLN A 94 4.24 -7.34 -12.30
CA GLN A 94 5.56 -7.08 -11.74
C GLN A 94 6.15 -5.78 -12.26
N ARG A 95 6.06 -5.52 -13.58
CA ARG A 95 6.52 -4.27 -14.20
C ARG A 95 5.82 -3.05 -13.62
N VAL A 96 4.50 -3.12 -13.47
CA VAL A 96 3.71 -2.05 -12.83
C VAL A 96 4.11 -1.88 -11.36
N PHE A 97 4.38 -2.97 -10.63
CA PHE A 97 4.84 -2.88 -9.25
C PHE A 97 6.16 -2.12 -9.16
N ILE A 98 7.14 -2.45 -10.01
CA ILE A 98 8.45 -1.79 -10.04
C ILE A 98 8.29 -0.31 -10.38
N TYR A 99 7.44 0.03 -11.35
CA TYR A 99 7.11 1.41 -11.71
C TYR A 99 6.54 2.18 -10.51
N MET A 100 5.50 1.65 -9.86
CA MET A 100 4.89 2.27 -8.68
C MET A 100 5.86 2.35 -7.50
N PHE A 101 6.69 1.33 -7.29
CA PHE A 101 7.73 1.37 -6.27
C PHE A 101 8.69 2.53 -6.54
N ASN A 102 9.17 2.69 -7.79
CA ASN A 102 10.12 3.72 -8.18
C ASN A 102 9.56 5.15 -8.13
N SER A 103 8.24 5.33 -8.23
CA SER A 103 7.61 6.64 -8.05
C SER A 103 7.54 7.07 -6.58
N LEU A 104 7.74 6.15 -5.62
CA LEU A 104 7.72 6.47 -4.20
C LEU A 104 8.99 7.22 -3.75
N PRO A 105 8.88 8.08 -2.72
CA PRO A 105 10.04 8.73 -2.11
C PRO A 105 11.11 7.71 -1.67
N LYS A 106 12.39 8.09 -1.77
CA LYS A 106 13.53 7.21 -1.42
C LYS A 106 13.44 6.66 0.02
N THR A 107 12.93 7.44 0.96
CA THR A 107 12.71 7.01 2.35
C THR A 107 11.67 5.89 2.44
N THR A 108 10.55 6.04 1.75
CA THR A 108 9.48 5.04 1.64
C THR A 108 9.99 3.74 1.01
N ARG A 109 10.74 3.84 -0.10
CA ARG A 109 11.36 2.68 -0.78
C ARG A 109 12.31 1.90 0.15
N LYS A 110 13.13 2.60 0.92
CA LYS A 110 14.01 1.99 1.93
C LYS A 110 13.23 1.27 3.03
N THR A 111 12.14 1.85 3.52
CA THR A 111 11.26 1.21 4.50
C THR A 111 10.68 -0.10 3.95
N ILE A 112 10.19 -0.08 2.72
CA ILE A 112 9.64 -1.28 2.06
C ILE A 112 10.70 -2.38 1.96
N LEU A 113 11.90 -2.05 1.48
CA LEU A 113 12.98 -3.03 1.35
C LEU A 113 13.39 -3.63 2.69
N ARG A 114 13.48 -2.81 3.74
CA ARG A 114 13.75 -3.30 5.10
C ARG A 114 12.67 -4.29 5.55
N VAL A 115 11.39 -3.95 5.37
CA VAL A 115 10.28 -4.84 5.75
C VAL A 115 10.34 -6.16 4.99
N LEU A 116 10.59 -6.13 3.68
CA LEU A 116 10.72 -7.35 2.87
C LEU A 116 11.84 -8.27 3.37
N ILE A 117 12.94 -7.70 3.88
CA ILE A 117 14.04 -8.47 4.50
C ILE A 117 13.61 -9.02 5.86
N GLU A 118 12.96 -8.21 6.70
CA GLU A 118 12.50 -8.58 8.05
C GLU A 118 11.50 -9.75 8.02
N ILE A 119 10.63 -9.81 7.01
CA ILE A 119 9.64 -10.88 6.86
C ILE A 119 10.14 -12.12 6.12
N ASP A 120 11.44 -12.19 5.80
CA ASP A 120 12.07 -13.21 4.94
C ASP A 120 11.26 -13.48 3.66
N PHE A 121 11.02 -12.42 2.89
CA PHE A 121 10.16 -12.49 1.71
C PHE A 121 10.70 -13.52 0.69
N PRO A 122 9.87 -14.46 0.20
CA PRO A 122 10.36 -15.67 -0.49
C PRO A 122 10.97 -15.40 -1.87
N PHE A 123 10.65 -14.28 -2.52
CA PHE A 123 11.15 -13.95 -3.86
C PHE A 123 12.43 -13.11 -3.80
N ARG A 124 13.55 -13.76 -3.43
CA ARG A 124 14.83 -13.08 -3.15
C ARG A 124 15.40 -12.33 -4.36
N GLU A 125 15.28 -12.89 -5.57
CA GLU A 125 15.73 -12.24 -6.81
C GLU A 125 14.96 -10.93 -7.07
N PHE A 126 13.66 -10.94 -6.81
CA PHE A 126 12.83 -9.74 -6.92
C PHE A 126 13.26 -8.66 -5.92
N VAL A 127 13.53 -9.04 -4.66
CA VAL A 127 14.03 -8.10 -3.64
C VAL A 127 15.40 -7.52 -4.04
N GLN A 128 16.30 -8.34 -4.60
CA GLN A 128 17.60 -7.87 -5.12
C GLN A 128 17.41 -6.89 -6.28
N HIS A 129 16.48 -7.18 -7.20
CA HIS A 129 16.15 -6.28 -8.30
C HIS A 129 15.65 -4.92 -7.78
N LEU A 130 14.72 -4.91 -6.82
CA LEU A 130 14.25 -3.66 -6.20
C LEU A 130 15.37 -2.89 -5.50
N ARG A 131 16.33 -3.58 -4.89
CA ARG A 131 17.49 -2.96 -4.24
C ARG A 131 18.41 -2.22 -5.23
N GLN A 132 18.54 -2.71 -6.46
CA GLN A 132 19.33 -2.06 -7.52
C GLN A 132 18.71 -0.75 -8.01
N GLN A 133 17.45 -0.47 -7.67
CA GLN A 133 16.74 0.75 -8.07
C GLN A 133 16.92 1.93 -7.09
N LEU A 134 17.68 1.76 -5.98
CA LEU A 134 17.82 2.74 -4.89
C LEU A 134 18.93 3.79 -5.07
#